data_AF-A0A6V7X6W8-F1
#
_entry.id   AF-A0A6V7X6W8-F1
#
_cell.length_a   1.000
_cell.length_b   1.000
_cell.length_c   1.000
_cell.angle_alpha   90.00
_cell.angle_beta   90.00
_cell.angle_gamma   90.00
#
_symmetry.space_group_name_H-M   'P 1'
#
loop_
_entity.id
_entity.type
_entity.pdbx_description
1 polymer ?
#
loop_
_entity_poly.entity_id
_entity_poly.type
_entity_poly.pdbx_seq_one_letter_code
_entity_poly.pdbx_strand_id
1 'polypeptide(L)' 'MKRSCVGIWQCMKCHKKVAGGAYVYSTTTAATVRSTIRRLRETKE' A
#
# COMPACT_ATOMS: atom_id res chain seq x y z
N MET A 1 -1.89 -12.24 2.11
CA MET A 1 -2.07 -11.00 2.88
C MET A 1 -3.42 -11.10 3.58
N LYS A 2 -3.49 -11.02 4.91
CA LYS A 2 -4.74 -11.10 5.68
C LYS A 2 -4.91 -9.83 6.53
N ARG A 3 -6.14 -9.35 6.69
CA ARG A 3 -6.44 -8.16 7.50
C ARG A 3 -6.34 -8.52 8.99
N SER A 4 -5.57 -7.75 9.76
CA SER A 4 -5.44 -7.91 11.21
C SER A 4 -6.36 -6.93 11.95
N CYS A 5 -6.29 -5.65 11.60
CA CYS A 5 -7.19 -4.60 12.07
C CYS A 5 -7.61 -3.73 10.87
N VAL A 6 -8.54 -2.79 11.06
CA VAL A 6 -8.87 -1.81 10.01
C VAL A 6 -7.59 -1.08 9.59
N GLY A 7 -7.26 -1.12 8.29
CA GLY A 7 -6.06 -0.50 7.73
C GLY A 7 -4.74 -1.23 7.99
N ILE A 8 -4.72 -2.33 8.75
CA ILE A 8 -3.50 -3.10 9.05
C ILE A 8 -3.59 -4.49 8.43
N TRP A 9 -2.59 -4.82 7.61
CA TRP A 9 -2.50 -6.07 6.88
C TRP A 9 -1.23 -6.83 7.23
N GLN A 10 -1.35 -8.14 7.42
CA GLN A 10 -0.23 -9.00 7.76
C GLN A 10 -0.10 -10.18 6.78
N CYS A 11 1.14 -10.45 6.40
CA CYS A 11 1.52 -11.62 5.62
C CYS A 11 2.09 -12.67 6.56
N MET A 12 1.40 -13.81 6.73
CA MET A 12 1.89 -14.88 7.62
C MET A 12 3.16 -15.55 7.09
N LYS A 13 3.28 -15.75 5.76
CA LYS A 13 4.46 -16.40 5.15
C LYS A 13 5.72 -15.53 5.21
N CYS A 14 5.56 -14.21 5.07
CA CYS A 14 6.67 -13.28 4.96
C CYS A 14 6.85 -12.41 6.21
N HIS A 15 6.03 -12.62 7.25
CA HIS A 15 6.01 -11.89 8.52
C HIS A 15 5.95 -10.35 8.43
N LYS A 16 5.64 -9.80 7.25
CA LYS A 16 5.51 -8.35 7.04
C LYS A 16 4.14 -7.84 7.48
N LYS A 17 4.14 -6.72 8.20
CA LYS A 17 2.97 -5.89 8.50
C LYS A 17 2.99 -4.65 7.62
N VAL A 18 1.86 -4.30 7.03
CA VAL A 18 1.74 -3.22 6.04
C VAL A 18 0.46 -2.43 6.33
N ALA A 19 0.55 -1.11 6.27
CA ALA A 19 -0.63 -0.23 6.26
C ALA A 19 -1.29 -0.25 4.87
N GLY A 20 -2.59 -0.49 4.84
CA GLY A 20 -3.37 -0.62 3.61
C GLY A 20 -4.75 -0.01 3.75
N GLY A 21 -5.67 -0.35 2.86
CA GLY A 21 -7.05 0.12 2.94
C GLY A 21 -7.83 -0.53 4.10
N ALA A 22 -8.97 0.07 4.45
CA ALA A 22 -9.84 -0.41 5.52
C ALA A 22 -10.42 -1.82 5.26
N TYR A 23 -10.82 -2.07 4.00
CA TYR A 23 -11.46 -3.31 3.57
C TYR A 23 -10.66 -4.06 2.49
N VAL A 24 -9.82 -3.36 1.73
CA VAL A 24 -8.96 -3.93 0.68
C VAL A 24 -7.50 -3.57 0.93
N TYR A 25 -6.57 -4.47 0.62
CA TYR A 25 -5.14 -4.28 0.91
C TYR A 25 -4.56 -3.02 0.25
N SER A 26 -4.84 -2.83 -1.04
CA SER A 26 -4.47 -1.62 -1.77
C SER A 26 -5.73 -0.99 -2.37
N THR A 27 -5.98 0.27 -2.04
CA THR A 27 -7.02 1.06 -2.71
C THR A 27 -6.54 1.52 -4.10
N THR A 28 -7.48 1.80 -4.99
CA THR A 28 -7.21 2.35 -6.32
C THR A 28 -6.51 3.71 -6.23
N THR A 29 -6.99 4.59 -5.34
CA THR A 29 -6.37 5.89 -5.07
C THR A 29 -4.92 5.75 -4.62
N ALA A 30 -4.62 4.79 -3.74
CA ALA A 30 -3.24 4.57 -3.29
C ALA A 30 -2.32 4.12 -4.44
N ALA A 31 -2.83 3.36 -5.41
CA ALA A 31 -2.06 2.98 -6.60
C ALA A 31 -1.74 4.21 -7.48
N THR A 32 -2.73 5.08 -7.72
CA THR A 32 -2.54 6.33 -8.49
C THR A 32 -1.60 7.32 -7.80
N VAL A 33 -1.67 7.42 -6.48
CA VAL A 33 -0.75 8.28 -5.71
C VAL A 33 0.68 7.77 -5.82
N ARG A 34 0.91 6.46 -5.71
CA ARG A 34 2.26 5.87 -5.86
C ARG A 34 2.85 6.11 -7.25
N SER A 35 2.07 5.97 -8.32
CA SER A 35 2.55 6.24 -9.69
C SER A 35 2.86 7.72 -9.90
N THR A 36 2.00 8.61 -9.38
CA THR A 36 2.22 10.07 -9.47
C THR A 36 3.48 10.49 -8.71
N ILE A 37 3.67 10.02 -7.48
CA ILE A 37 4.88 10.31 -6.69
C ILE A 37 6.13 9.82 -7.40
N ARG A 38 6.09 8.60 -7.97
CA ARG A 38 7.22 8.06 -8.73
C ARG A 38 7.57 8.95 -9.92
N ARG A 39 6.59 9.32 -10.74
CA ARG A 39 6.78 10.21 -11.89
C ARG A 39 7.38 11.56 -11.49
N LEU A 40 6.88 12.16 -10.40
CA LEU A 40 7.38 13.43 -9.88
C LEU A 40 8.83 13.35 -9.42
N ARG A 41 9.26 12.20 -8.88
CA ARG A 41 10.67 11.97 -8.50
C ARG A 41 11.56 11.84 -9.73
N GLU A 42 11.13 11.07 -10.73
CA GLU A 42 11.86 10.89 -11.99
C GLU A 42 11.98 12.19 -12.80
N THR A 43 11.03 13.13 -12.66
CA THR A 43 11.11 14.46 -13.31
C THR A 43 12.03 15.44 -12.59
N LYS A 44 12.33 15.19 -11.31
CA LYS A 44 13.17 16.06 -10.48
C LYS A 44 14.66 15.71 -10.58
N GLU A 45 14.97 14.46 -10.91
CA GLU A 45 16.31 14.00 -11.29
C GLU A 45 16.61 14.37 -12.75
#